data_AF-A0A945VJ70-F1
#
_entry.id   AF-A0A945VJ70-F1
#
_cell.length_a   1.000
_cell.length_b   1.000
_cell.length_c   1.000
_cell.angle_alpha   90.00
_cell.angle_beta   90.00
_cell.angle_gamma   90.00
#
_symmetry.space_group_name_H-M   'P 1'
#
loop_
_entity.id
_entity.type
_entity.pdbx_description
1 polymer ?
#
loop_
_entity_poly.entity_id
_entity_poly.type
_entity_poly.pdbx_seq_one_letter_code
_entity_poly.pdbx_strand_id
1 'polypeptide(L)'
;MKNLSVISISIIASTIMLYSSLSAESFFVSDIPIQEGGRIKPLDSFARNQSLAFYGKRKIKHENLSAIDWLLNLFTHPEKGLDQKVFNLRNPEVVNALGLTWTNNFHKYSYNELFPGIEKQLPLIREIFEKKEVDRDVFESQLVEIYQNVMKFREIVSSLSCLLPLFSVYDSDLATNLHVEPGQLISYAHVMSHRGSLFETSQGIITKPESEWSVSEKEIALLLYNLQQTSSDDFAKALKIIPPSKNDSSGLWLSPWELFDGRLIEPHQDKIIKSLESYLLARFENNIENQNIALSSYKTGLISHVGKKVDFSNLSKERWLNEADLFTNSLVFYLLGFILLGISWMIKPVVFKNVAFCSIIIGFCLHTLGIYLRMVIMSRPPISTLYETVIFVGVVIVLISLIIEYIRKDGLGIFIGSISGSLLHYVGFGYAADGDTLEMLVAVLNSNFWLATHVTTIILGYGTSLMAGLIGHIYLIEKIRVPKDSVRLKSIYNNMFGVTLIALFFTLFGTILGGIWADQSWGRFWGWDPKENGALLIVLWQLMMVHMRLSGLAKPDKFALGMVLNNIVVIMAWFGVNLLSIGLHSYGFASGIAVNLILFTLFEIVTGFGTYYWAKSKNKVSIRSNN
;
A
#
# COMPACT_ATOMS: atom_id res chain seq x y z
N MET A 1 21.18 -21.79 27.53
CA MET A 1 22.01 -20.61 27.18
C MET A 1 22.80 -20.78 25.88
N LYS A 2 23.38 -21.94 25.54
CA LYS A 2 24.10 -22.14 24.26
C LYS A 2 23.23 -22.27 22.99
N ASN A 3 21.94 -22.62 23.11
CA ASN A 3 21.08 -22.85 21.93
C ASN A 3 20.38 -21.59 21.39
N LEU A 4 20.25 -20.53 22.18
CA LEU A 4 19.60 -19.28 21.73
C LEU A 4 20.51 -18.44 20.82
N SER A 5 21.83 -18.48 21.04
CA SER A 5 22.81 -17.81 20.16
C SER A 5 22.92 -18.49 18.78
N VAL A 6 22.72 -19.81 18.71
CA VAL A 6 22.77 -20.56 17.45
C VAL A 6 21.54 -20.26 16.58
N ILE A 7 20.37 -20.07 17.20
CA ILE A 7 19.14 -19.72 16.46
C ILE A 7 19.20 -18.28 15.94
N SER A 8 19.69 -17.32 16.73
CA SER A 8 19.84 -15.93 16.25
C SER A 8 20.92 -15.81 15.17
N ILE A 9 22.02 -16.56 15.26
CA ILE A 9 23.04 -16.61 14.19
C ILE A 9 22.49 -17.30 12.93
N SER A 10 21.67 -18.35 13.08
CA SER A 10 21.03 -19.02 11.94
C SER A 10 19.99 -18.15 11.24
N ILE A 11 19.24 -17.33 11.98
CA ILE A 11 18.28 -16.37 11.41
C ILE A 11 19.04 -15.23 10.70
N ILE A 12 20.10 -14.70 11.31
CA ILE A 12 20.93 -13.66 10.69
C ILE A 12 21.57 -14.21 9.41
N ALA A 13 22.12 -15.43 9.44
CA ALA A 13 22.71 -16.10 8.29
C ALA A 13 21.69 -16.41 7.19
N SER A 14 20.44 -16.78 7.53
CA SER A 14 19.39 -16.99 6.53
C SER A 14 18.91 -15.68 5.91
N THR A 15 18.81 -14.58 6.68
CA THR A 15 18.57 -13.24 6.11
C THR A 15 19.71 -12.77 5.21
N ILE A 16 20.97 -13.07 5.56
CA ILE A 16 22.13 -12.73 4.71
C ILE A 16 22.14 -13.60 3.45
N MET A 17 21.79 -14.89 3.53
CA MET A 17 21.68 -15.75 2.35
C MET A 17 20.52 -15.35 1.44
N LEU A 18 19.37 -14.95 1.99
CA LEU A 18 18.28 -14.32 1.25
C LEU A 18 18.74 -13.06 0.52
N TYR A 19 19.54 -12.22 1.17
CA TYR A 19 20.10 -11.01 0.57
C TYR A 19 21.07 -11.32 -0.59
N SER A 20 21.83 -12.42 -0.51
CA SER A 20 22.74 -12.86 -1.57
C SER A 20 22.03 -13.53 -2.76
N SER A 21 20.86 -14.15 -2.56
CA SER A 21 20.04 -14.66 -3.67
C SER A 21 19.31 -13.55 -4.43
N LEU A 22 19.17 -12.36 -3.83
CA LEU A 22 18.61 -11.16 -4.45
C LEU A 22 19.58 -10.47 -5.44
N SER A 23 20.88 -10.80 -5.43
CA SER A 23 21.88 -10.12 -6.27
C SER A 23 22.12 -10.74 -7.66
N ALA A 24 21.53 -11.89 -7.97
CA ALA A 24 21.59 -12.51 -9.30
C ALA A 24 20.33 -12.12 -10.11
N GLU A 25 20.24 -10.86 -10.54
CA GLU A 25 18.98 -10.32 -11.07
C GLU A 25 18.80 -10.62 -12.58
N SER A 26 18.12 -11.71 -12.89
CA SER A 26 17.41 -11.82 -14.17
C SER A 26 16.29 -10.77 -14.22
N PHE A 27 16.18 -10.04 -15.33
CA PHE A 27 15.16 -9.02 -15.55
C PHE A 27 13.89 -9.67 -16.11
N PHE A 28 12.81 -9.63 -15.36
CA PHE A 28 11.54 -10.24 -15.74
C PHE A 28 10.55 -9.17 -16.21
N VAL A 29 9.46 -9.59 -16.87
CA VAL A 29 8.37 -8.67 -17.27
C VAL A 29 7.77 -7.91 -16.08
N SER A 30 7.74 -8.55 -14.91
CA SER A 30 7.31 -7.94 -13.65
C SER A 30 8.20 -6.77 -13.20
N ASP A 31 9.46 -6.72 -13.65
CA ASP A 31 10.43 -5.67 -13.33
C ASP A 31 10.39 -4.51 -14.32
N ILE A 32 9.49 -4.52 -15.32
CA ILE A 32 9.32 -3.38 -16.22
C ILE A 32 9.04 -2.12 -15.38
N PRO A 33 9.86 -1.07 -15.46
CA PRO A 33 9.63 0.15 -14.70
C PRO A 33 8.44 0.91 -15.25
N ILE A 34 7.59 1.38 -14.35
CA ILE A 34 6.47 2.27 -14.64
C ILE A 34 6.50 3.46 -13.68
N GLN A 35 6.30 4.67 -14.19
CA GLN A 35 6.19 5.87 -13.37
C GLN A 35 4.73 6.14 -13.00
N GLU A 36 4.41 6.11 -11.71
CA GLU A 36 3.07 6.42 -11.21
C GLU A 36 3.18 6.99 -9.78
N GLY A 37 2.40 8.04 -9.48
CA GLY A 37 2.43 8.67 -8.16
C GLY A 37 3.77 9.33 -7.83
N GLY A 38 4.49 9.82 -8.85
CA GLY A 38 5.78 10.53 -8.68
C GLY A 38 7.00 9.64 -8.45
N ARG A 39 6.87 8.30 -8.50
CA ARG A 39 8.00 7.35 -8.42
C ARG A 39 7.99 6.34 -9.57
N ILE A 40 9.14 5.75 -9.81
CA ILE A 40 9.26 4.56 -10.66
C ILE A 40 9.08 3.32 -9.77
N LYS A 41 8.20 2.42 -10.19
CA LYS A 41 7.87 1.16 -9.49
C LYS A 41 7.88 -0.01 -10.48
N PRO A 42 7.99 -1.27 -10.04
CA PRO A 42 7.87 -2.42 -10.95
C PRO A 42 6.43 -2.56 -11.46
N LEU A 43 6.27 -3.08 -12.68
CA LEU A 43 4.97 -3.35 -13.29
C LEU A 43 4.13 -4.32 -12.45
N ASP A 44 4.76 -5.23 -11.68
CA ASP A 44 4.07 -6.06 -10.69
C ASP A 44 3.31 -5.22 -9.64
N SER A 45 3.94 -4.20 -9.05
CA SER A 45 3.29 -3.31 -8.08
C SER A 45 2.12 -2.57 -8.70
N PHE A 46 2.31 -2.03 -9.91
CA PHE A 46 1.23 -1.38 -10.66
C PHE A 46 0.07 -2.36 -10.89
N ALA A 47 0.34 -3.54 -11.43
CA ALA A 47 -0.68 -4.56 -11.70
C ALA A 47 -1.45 -4.97 -10.43
N ARG A 48 -0.76 -5.16 -9.30
CA ARG A 48 -1.38 -5.48 -8.02
C ARG A 48 -2.28 -4.36 -7.51
N ASN A 49 -1.87 -3.11 -7.67
CA ASN A 49 -2.65 -1.95 -7.25
C ASN A 49 -3.88 -1.76 -8.13
N GLN A 50 -3.77 -1.92 -9.45
CA GLN A 50 -4.94 -1.88 -10.36
C GLN A 50 -5.90 -3.04 -10.09
N SER A 51 -5.37 -4.25 -9.84
CA SER A 51 -6.18 -5.41 -9.44
C SER A 51 -6.87 -5.18 -8.09
N LEU A 52 -6.21 -4.54 -7.13
CA LEU A 52 -6.83 -4.15 -5.86
C LEU A 52 -7.96 -3.13 -6.07
N ALA A 53 -7.74 -2.10 -6.89
CA ALA A 53 -8.75 -1.08 -7.16
C ALA A 53 -10.01 -1.67 -7.84
N PHE A 54 -9.83 -2.48 -8.88
CA PHE A 54 -10.97 -3.03 -9.64
C PHE A 54 -11.59 -4.24 -8.95
N TYR A 55 -10.76 -5.20 -8.53
CA TYR A 55 -11.20 -6.50 -8.02
C TYR A 55 -11.21 -6.60 -6.49
N GLY A 56 -10.70 -5.62 -5.76
CA GLY A 56 -10.65 -5.62 -4.29
C GLY A 56 -9.63 -6.62 -3.73
N LYS A 57 -8.81 -7.26 -4.56
CA LYS A 57 -7.73 -8.18 -4.17
C LYS A 57 -6.58 -8.06 -5.15
N ARG A 58 -5.33 -8.20 -4.67
CA ARG A 58 -4.11 -8.18 -5.49
C ARG A 58 -3.88 -9.44 -6.35
N LYS A 59 -4.93 -10.24 -6.57
CA LYS A 59 -4.94 -11.47 -7.38
C LYS A 59 -6.37 -11.79 -7.84
N ILE A 60 -6.54 -12.15 -9.11
CA ILE A 60 -7.85 -12.55 -9.66
C ILE A 60 -8.15 -14.00 -9.26
N LYS A 61 -8.76 -14.16 -8.07
CA LYS A 61 -8.92 -15.48 -7.43
C LYS A 61 -9.78 -16.48 -8.21
N HIS A 62 -10.85 -16.04 -8.89
CA HIS A 62 -11.81 -16.95 -9.53
C HIS A 62 -11.23 -17.66 -10.77
N GLU A 63 -10.24 -17.04 -11.42
CA GLU A 63 -9.50 -17.62 -12.55
C GLU A 63 -8.08 -18.08 -12.15
N ASN A 64 -7.72 -17.98 -10.87
CA ASN A 64 -6.39 -18.28 -10.34
C ASN A 64 -5.23 -17.50 -11.01
N LEU A 65 -5.51 -16.38 -11.67
CA LEU A 65 -4.52 -15.55 -12.36
C LEU A 65 -3.79 -14.61 -11.39
N SER A 66 -2.46 -14.47 -11.56
CA SER A 66 -1.69 -13.43 -10.89
C SER A 66 -2.10 -12.04 -11.42
N ALA A 67 -1.82 -10.96 -10.67
CA ALA A 67 -2.14 -9.62 -11.13
C ALA A 67 -1.35 -9.22 -12.37
N ILE A 68 -0.07 -9.61 -12.46
CA ILE A 68 0.77 -9.32 -13.63
C ILE A 68 0.30 -10.11 -14.85
N ASP A 69 -0.05 -11.40 -14.70
CA ASP A 69 -0.57 -12.20 -15.83
C ASP A 69 -1.91 -11.66 -16.31
N TRP A 70 -2.78 -11.26 -15.38
CA TRP A 70 -4.03 -10.59 -15.71
C TRP A 70 -3.78 -9.32 -16.54
N LEU A 71 -2.89 -8.43 -16.08
CA LEU A 71 -2.57 -7.19 -16.78
C LEU A 71 -1.99 -7.46 -18.18
N LEU A 72 -1.07 -8.43 -18.30
CA LEU A 72 -0.50 -8.79 -19.59
C LEU A 72 -1.52 -9.41 -20.54
N ASN A 73 -2.47 -10.19 -20.02
CA ASN A 73 -3.57 -10.74 -20.81
C ASN A 73 -4.53 -9.64 -21.29
N LEU A 74 -4.73 -8.56 -20.52
CA LEU A 74 -5.48 -7.39 -20.99
C LEU A 74 -4.83 -6.73 -22.20
N PHE A 75 -3.50 -6.68 -22.25
CA PHE A 75 -2.77 -6.08 -23.37
C PHE A 75 -2.79 -6.96 -24.62
N THR A 76 -2.70 -8.28 -24.48
CA THR A 76 -2.68 -9.19 -25.63
C THR A 76 -4.08 -9.58 -26.11
N HIS A 77 -5.06 -9.67 -25.22
CA HIS A 77 -6.43 -10.07 -25.54
C HIS A 77 -7.44 -9.06 -24.98
N PRO A 78 -7.40 -7.80 -25.44
CA PRO A 78 -8.25 -6.73 -24.92
C PRO A 78 -9.74 -7.10 -25.01
N GLU A 79 -10.18 -7.78 -26.08
CA GLU A 79 -11.56 -8.21 -26.28
C GLU A 79 -12.04 -9.14 -25.15
N LYS A 80 -11.21 -10.13 -24.77
CA LYS A 80 -11.51 -11.03 -23.64
C LYS A 80 -11.43 -10.29 -22.30
N GLY A 81 -10.51 -9.34 -22.19
CA GLY A 81 -10.33 -8.50 -21.02
C GLY A 81 -11.57 -7.66 -20.68
N LEU A 82 -12.22 -7.07 -21.70
CA LEU A 82 -13.44 -6.26 -21.52
C LEU A 82 -14.63 -7.09 -21.01
N ASP A 83 -14.68 -8.38 -21.31
CA ASP A 83 -15.71 -9.32 -20.83
C ASP A 83 -15.38 -9.98 -19.48
N GLN A 84 -14.16 -9.79 -18.97
CA GLN A 84 -13.73 -10.40 -17.71
C GLN A 84 -14.39 -9.72 -16.50
N LYS A 85 -14.91 -10.52 -15.56
CA LYS A 85 -15.63 -10.02 -14.37
C LYS A 85 -14.69 -9.57 -13.27
N VAL A 86 -14.13 -8.37 -13.43
CA VAL A 86 -13.10 -7.83 -12.54
C VAL A 86 -13.60 -6.75 -11.60
N PHE A 87 -14.70 -6.05 -11.90
CA PHE A 87 -15.15 -4.90 -11.11
C PHE A 87 -16.01 -5.31 -9.91
N ASN A 88 -15.60 -4.89 -8.70
CA ASN A 88 -16.29 -5.15 -7.45
C ASN A 88 -17.32 -4.07 -7.10
N LEU A 89 -18.62 -4.38 -7.15
CA LEU A 89 -19.65 -3.45 -6.68
C LEU A 89 -20.15 -3.87 -5.30
N ARG A 90 -20.07 -2.97 -4.31
CA ARG A 90 -20.35 -3.30 -2.89
C ARG A 90 -21.73 -2.81 -2.42
N ASN A 91 -22.39 -1.95 -3.18
CA ASN A 91 -23.71 -1.39 -2.88
C ASN A 91 -24.74 -1.89 -3.92
N PRO A 92 -25.82 -2.56 -3.48
CA PRO A 92 -26.90 -2.99 -4.38
C PRO A 92 -27.62 -1.84 -5.08
N GLU A 93 -27.68 -0.66 -4.47
CA GLU A 93 -28.28 0.54 -5.09
C GLU A 93 -27.47 1.00 -6.30
N VAL A 94 -26.14 0.96 -6.22
CA VAL A 94 -25.24 1.28 -7.35
C VAL A 94 -25.45 0.27 -8.49
N VAL A 95 -25.54 -1.02 -8.15
CA VAL A 95 -25.82 -2.07 -9.14
C VAL A 95 -27.15 -1.81 -9.85
N ASN A 96 -28.20 -1.47 -9.10
CA ASN A 96 -29.52 -1.16 -9.67
C ASN A 96 -29.49 0.12 -10.52
N ALA A 97 -28.82 1.18 -10.06
CA ALA A 97 -28.68 2.43 -10.81
C ALA A 97 -27.98 2.23 -12.16
N LEU A 98 -27.04 1.29 -12.23
CA LEU A 98 -26.34 0.92 -13.46
C LEU A 98 -27.14 -0.07 -14.34
N GLY A 99 -28.35 -0.46 -13.93
CA GLY A 99 -29.19 -1.41 -14.66
C GLY A 99 -28.69 -2.85 -14.61
N LEU A 100 -27.89 -3.20 -13.59
CA LEU A 100 -27.32 -4.52 -13.39
C LEU A 100 -28.12 -5.34 -12.38
N THR A 101 -27.94 -6.67 -12.43
CA THR A 101 -28.59 -7.60 -11.50
C THR A 101 -27.68 -7.94 -10.32
N TRP A 102 -28.13 -7.64 -9.11
CA TRP A 102 -27.42 -8.05 -7.89
C TRP A 102 -27.45 -9.58 -7.74
N THR A 103 -26.29 -10.23 -7.81
CA THR A 103 -26.17 -11.66 -7.52
C THR A 103 -25.74 -11.88 -6.08
N ASN A 104 -26.29 -12.87 -5.36
CA ASN A 104 -25.99 -13.06 -3.93
C ASN A 104 -24.58 -13.61 -3.63
N ASN A 105 -23.90 -14.19 -4.63
CA ASN A 105 -22.64 -14.93 -4.43
C ASN A 105 -21.44 -14.37 -5.21
N PHE A 106 -21.65 -13.49 -6.19
CA PHE A 106 -20.57 -12.98 -7.05
C PHE A 106 -20.85 -11.55 -7.53
N HIS A 107 -20.55 -10.57 -6.69
CA HIS A 107 -20.73 -9.14 -6.96
C HIS A 107 -19.67 -8.55 -7.92
N LYS A 108 -19.31 -9.31 -8.96
CA LYS A 108 -18.31 -8.94 -9.95
C LYS A 108 -18.93 -8.81 -11.33
N TYR A 109 -18.55 -7.75 -12.03
CA TYR A 109 -19.07 -7.40 -13.34
C TYR A 109 -17.94 -7.08 -14.30
N SER A 110 -18.21 -7.22 -15.60
CA SER A 110 -17.27 -6.86 -16.66
C SER A 110 -17.38 -5.39 -17.06
N TYR A 111 -16.40 -4.91 -17.83
CA TYR A 111 -16.47 -3.57 -18.40
C TYR A 111 -17.69 -3.44 -19.33
N ASN A 112 -17.93 -4.44 -20.18
CA ASN A 112 -19.04 -4.44 -21.14
C ASN A 112 -20.42 -4.48 -20.45
N GLU A 113 -20.51 -5.10 -19.26
CA GLU A 113 -21.71 -5.04 -18.43
C GLU A 113 -21.91 -3.64 -17.83
N LEU A 114 -20.84 -3.00 -17.32
CA LEU A 114 -20.91 -1.75 -16.56
C LEU A 114 -21.04 -0.49 -17.42
N PHE A 115 -20.28 -0.41 -18.51
CA PHE A 115 -20.11 0.83 -19.27
C PHE A 115 -21.44 1.43 -19.79
N PRO A 116 -22.41 0.65 -20.31
CA PRO A 116 -23.70 1.20 -20.72
C PRO A 116 -24.50 1.82 -19.56
N GLY A 117 -24.39 1.23 -18.36
CA GLY A 117 -25.01 1.78 -17.15
C GLY A 117 -24.36 3.08 -16.72
N ILE A 118 -23.03 3.12 -16.77
CA ILE A 118 -22.24 4.31 -16.44
C ILE A 118 -22.55 5.47 -17.40
N GLU A 119 -22.64 5.20 -18.69
CA GLU A 119 -22.96 6.20 -19.72
C GLU A 119 -24.32 6.86 -19.44
N LYS A 120 -25.33 6.07 -19.08
CA LYS A 120 -26.67 6.58 -18.70
C LYS A 120 -26.64 7.44 -17.44
N GLN A 121 -25.74 7.16 -16.50
CA GLN A 121 -25.62 7.88 -15.23
C GLN A 121 -24.64 9.06 -15.28
N LEU A 122 -24.04 9.39 -16.44
CA LEU A 122 -23.12 10.52 -16.58
C LEU A 122 -23.68 11.86 -16.05
N PRO A 123 -24.97 12.22 -16.27
CA PRO A 123 -25.51 13.46 -15.70
C PRO A 123 -25.46 13.50 -14.16
N LEU A 124 -25.86 12.40 -13.51
CA LEU A 124 -25.80 12.25 -12.05
C LEU A 124 -24.36 12.27 -11.54
N ILE A 125 -23.45 11.54 -12.21
CA ILE A 125 -22.04 11.50 -11.86
C ILE A 125 -21.41 12.90 -11.91
N ARG A 126 -21.75 13.71 -12.91
CA ARG A 126 -21.29 15.11 -13.02
C ARG A 126 -21.76 15.97 -11.86
N GLU A 127 -23.02 15.84 -11.45
CA GLU A 127 -23.55 16.54 -10.27
C GLU A 127 -22.81 16.13 -8.98
N ILE A 128 -22.53 14.83 -8.82
CA ILE A 128 -21.78 14.33 -7.65
C ILE A 128 -20.34 14.87 -7.63
N PHE A 129 -19.71 15.05 -8.79
CA PHE A 129 -18.36 15.62 -8.88
C PHE A 129 -18.30 17.08 -8.40
N GLU A 130 -19.39 17.83 -8.46
CA GLU A 130 -19.47 19.20 -7.92
C GLU A 130 -19.57 19.23 -6.40
N LYS A 131 -20.00 18.13 -5.76
CA LYS A 131 -20.04 17.98 -4.29
C LYS A 131 -18.64 17.73 -3.74
N LYS A 132 -18.37 18.26 -2.53
CA LYS A 132 -17.19 17.89 -1.76
C LYS A 132 -17.29 16.42 -1.36
N GLU A 133 -16.16 15.71 -1.31
CA GLU A 133 -16.12 14.28 -0.94
C GLU A 133 -16.80 13.98 0.41
N VAL A 134 -16.71 14.90 1.37
CA VAL A 134 -17.30 14.76 2.72
C VAL A 134 -18.83 14.79 2.70
N ASP A 135 -19.41 15.46 1.70
CA ASP A 135 -20.85 15.63 1.57
C ASP A 135 -21.48 14.47 0.76
N ARG A 136 -20.65 13.57 0.21
CA ARG A 136 -21.12 12.43 -0.58
C ARG A 136 -21.60 11.31 0.33
N ASP A 137 -22.76 10.75 0.01
CA ASP A 137 -23.20 9.53 0.68
C ASP A 137 -22.44 8.28 0.17
N VAL A 138 -22.75 7.11 0.74
CA VAL A 138 -22.07 5.84 0.40
C VAL A 138 -22.37 5.41 -1.04
N PHE A 139 -23.57 5.69 -1.55
CA PHE A 139 -23.96 5.40 -2.92
C PHE A 139 -23.18 6.29 -3.90
N GLU A 140 -23.16 7.59 -3.66
CA GLU A 140 -22.47 8.59 -4.47
C GLU A 140 -20.97 8.33 -4.52
N SER A 141 -20.37 8.05 -3.36
CA SER A 141 -18.94 7.75 -3.24
C SER A 141 -18.56 6.53 -4.07
N GLN A 142 -19.35 5.45 -3.98
CA GLN A 142 -19.09 4.25 -4.76
C GLN A 142 -19.36 4.45 -6.25
N LEU A 143 -20.41 5.18 -6.64
CA LEU A 143 -20.69 5.43 -8.05
C LEU A 143 -19.53 6.18 -8.73
N VAL A 144 -18.95 7.17 -8.05
CA VAL A 144 -17.75 7.89 -8.52
C VAL A 144 -16.53 6.98 -8.58
N GLU A 145 -16.28 6.17 -7.54
CA GLU A 145 -15.18 5.18 -7.52
C GLU A 145 -15.27 4.23 -8.73
N ILE A 146 -16.47 3.68 -9.01
CA ILE A 146 -16.69 2.79 -10.14
C ILE A 146 -16.49 3.52 -11.47
N TYR A 147 -16.99 4.74 -11.62
CA TYR A 147 -16.76 5.54 -12.83
C TYR A 147 -15.26 5.74 -13.09
N GLN A 148 -14.50 6.19 -12.08
CA GLN A 148 -13.06 6.40 -12.20
C GLN A 148 -12.33 5.10 -12.56
N ASN A 149 -12.70 3.99 -11.90
CA ASN A 149 -12.13 2.68 -12.17
C ASN A 149 -12.43 2.20 -13.60
N VAL A 150 -13.65 2.40 -14.11
CA VAL A 150 -14.05 2.03 -15.47
C VAL A 150 -13.27 2.85 -16.50
N MET A 151 -13.12 4.17 -16.30
CA MET A 151 -12.32 5.01 -17.18
C MET A 151 -10.84 4.61 -17.15
N LYS A 152 -10.29 4.35 -15.95
CA LYS A 152 -8.89 3.94 -15.80
C LYS A 152 -8.62 2.58 -16.43
N PHE A 153 -9.56 1.63 -16.27
CA PHE A 153 -9.47 0.32 -16.89
C PHE A 153 -9.45 0.43 -18.41
N ARG A 154 -10.31 1.25 -19.01
CA ARG A 154 -10.31 1.52 -20.46
C ARG A 154 -8.95 2.07 -20.92
N GLU A 155 -8.41 3.04 -20.18
CA GLU A 155 -7.09 3.62 -20.46
C GLU A 155 -5.98 2.54 -20.43
N ILE A 156 -6.04 1.60 -19.48
CA ILE A 156 -5.07 0.51 -19.35
C ILE A 156 -5.22 -0.48 -20.51
N VAL A 157 -6.43 -0.93 -20.84
CA VAL A 157 -6.68 -1.89 -21.92
C VAL A 157 -6.13 -1.36 -23.26
N SER A 158 -6.36 -0.08 -23.55
CA SER A 158 -5.88 0.56 -24.78
C SER A 158 -4.40 1.00 -24.74
N SER A 159 -3.68 0.86 -23.61
CA SER A 159 -2.35 1.46 -23.45
C SER A 159 -1.28 0.91 -24.40
N LEU A 160 -1.39 -0.37 -24.79
CA LEU A 160 -0.46 -1.02 -25.72
C LEU A 160 -1.11 -1.32 -27.09
N SER A 161 -2.33 -0.83 -27.36
CA SER A 161 -3.03 -1.16 -28.61
C SER A 161 -2.29 -0.65 -29.86
N CYS A 162 -1.52 0.43 -29.75
CA CYS A 162 -0.65 0.92 -30.83
C CYS A 162 0.50 -0.04 -31.18
N LEU A 163 0.84 -0.98 -30.31
CA LEU A 163 1.93 -1.95 -30.49
C LEU A 163 1.45 -3.30 -31.02
N LEU A 164 0.13 -3.51 -31.11
CA LEU A 164 -0.43 -4.77 -31.56
C LEU A 164 -0.35 -4.89 -33.09
N PRO A 165 -0.01 -6.08 -33.62
CA PRO A 165 0.13 -6.33 -35.06
C PRO A 165 -1.25 -6.49 -35.73
N LEU A 166 -1.98 -5.39 -35.90
CA LEU A 166 -3.40 -5.40 -36.33
C LEU A 166 -3.61 -5.12 -37.83
N PHE A 167 -2.60 -4.62 -38.55
CA PHE A 167 -2.75 -4.19 -39.94
C PHE A 167 -1.96 -5.08 -40.89
N SER A 168 -2.49 -5.37 -42.07
CA SER A 168 -1.75 -5.98 -43.16
C SER A 168 -1.59 -5.00 -44.32
N VAL A 169 -0.41 -4.99 -44.94
CA VAL A 169 -0.11 -4.15 -46.11
C VAL A 169 0.09 -5.07 -47.31
N TYR A 170 -0.82 -5.04 -48.28
CA TYR A 170 -0.74 -5.88 -49.48
C TYR A 170 -0.08 -5.16 -50.66
N ASP A 171 -0.27 -3.85 -50.77
CA ASP A 171 0.41 -3.02 -51.74
C ASP A 171 1.94 -3.14 -51.65
N SER A 172 2.57 -3.53 -52.76
CA SER A 172 4.00 -3.86 -52.80
C SER A 172 4.90 -2.64 -52.68
N ASP A 173 4.48 -1.50 -53.21
CA ASP A 173 5.24 -0.24 -53.14
C ASP A 173 5.24 0.29 -51.70
N LEU A 174 4.07 0.32 -51.05
CA LEU A 174 3.94 0.70 -49.65
C LEU A 174 4.67 -0.28 -48.72
N ALA A 175 4.58 -1.58 -48.96
CA ALA A 175 5.29 -2.59 -48.16
C ALA A 175 6.81 -2.36 -48.21
N THR A 176 7.35 -2.10 -49.40
CA THR A 176 8.77 -1.77 -49.60
C THR A 176 9.16 -0.50 -48.84
N ASN A 177 8.34 0.54 -48.92
CA ASN A 177 8.53 1.83 -48.25
C ASN A 177 8.44 1.77 -46.71
N LEU A 178 7.69 0.78 -46.19
CA LEU A 178 7.55 0.48 -44.75
C LEU A 178 8.53 -0.60 -44.27
N HIS A 179 9.40 -1.10 -45.15
CA HIS A 179 10.37 -2.18 -44.87
C HIS A 179 9.72 -3.47 -44.36
N VAL A 180 8.61 -3.90 -44.98
CA VAL A 180 7.88 -5.12 -44.63
C VAL A 180 7.52 -5.93 -45.86
N GLU A 181 7.24 -7.21 -45.67
CA GLU A 181 6.77 -8.08 -46.74
C GLU A 181 5.27 -7.87 -47.01
N PRO A 182 4.80 -7.95 -48.27
CA PRO A 182 3.37 -7.91 -48.59
C PRO A 182 2.58 -8.97 -47.81
N GLY A 183 1.53 -8.54 -47.11
CA GLY A 183 0.69 -9.38 -46.25
C GLY A 183 1.22 -9.59 -44.83
N GLN A 184 2.40 -9.05 -44.48
CA GLN A 184 2.91 -9.08 -43.11
C GLN A 184 2.02 -8.25 -42.18
N LEU A 185 1.76 -8.77 -40.98
CA LEU A 185 1.07 -8.03 -39.93
C LEU A 185 2.02 -7.00 -39.28
N ILE A 186 1.58 -5.75 -39.21
CA ILE A 186 2.30 -4.62 -38.66
C ILE A 186 1.45 -3.86 -37.63
N SER A 187 2.12 -3.11 -36.76
CA SER A 187 1.51 -2.30 -35.71
C SER A 187 1.31 -0.85 -36.14
N TYR A 188 0.52 -0.09 -35.36
CA TYR A 188 0.34 1.35 -35.57
C TYR A 188 1.67 2.07 -35.36
N ALA A 189 2.42 1.67 -34.32
CA ALA A 189 3.74 2.19 -34.00
C ALA A 189 4.74 2.00 -35.14
N HIS A 190 4.77 0.83 -35.79
CA HIS A 190 5.64 0.57 -36.94
C HIS A 190 5.32 1.52 -38.10
N VAL A 191 4.04 1.68 -38.43
CA VAL A 191 3.60 2.61 -39.49
C VAL A 191 3.97 4.06 -39.15
N MET A 192 3.70 4.50 -37.92
CA MET A 192 3.98 5.88 -37.50
C MET A 192 5.46 6.19 -37.39
N SER A 193 6.31 5.19 -37.09
CA SER A 193 7.77 5.36 -37.14
C SER A 193 8.28 5.64 -38.57
N HIS A 194 7.51 5.24 -39.60
CA HIS A 194 7.78 5.48 -41.02
C HIS A 194 6.77 6.45 -41.67
N ARG A 195 6.15 7.33 -40.88
CA ARG A 195 5.08 8.25 -41.33
C ARG A 195 5.45 9.12 -42.55
N GLY A 196 6.74 9.41 -42.75
CA GLY A 196 7.22 10.16 -43.90
C GLY A 196 6.90 9.46 -45.22
N SER A 197 7.20 8.15 -45.29
CA SER A 197 6.92 7.32 -46.47
C SER A 197 5.42 7.20 -46.73
N LEU A 198 4.61 7.04 -45.67
CA LEU A 198 3.15 6.99 -45.78
C LEU A 198 2.58 8.30 -46.35
N PHE A 199 3.09 9.45 -45.90
CA PHE A 199 2.63 10.75 -46.38
C PHE A 199 2.87 10.91 -47.88
N GLU A 200 4.08 10.57 -48.36
CA GLU A 200 4.43 10.64 -49.78
C GLU A 200 3.50 9.77 -50.64
N THR A 201 3.24 8.52 -50.23
CA THR A 201 2.36 7.61 -50.97
C THR A 201 0.87 8.01 -50.89
N SER A 202 0.46 8.71 -49.82
CA SER A 202 -0.94 9.13 -49.62
C SER A 202 -1.39 10.38 -50.39
N GLN A 203 -0.48 11.15 -51.00
CA GLN A 203 -0.84 12.42 -51.69
C GLN A 203 -1.82 12.22 -52.85
N GLY A 204 -1.76 11.10 -53.56
CA GLY A 204 -2.67 10.77 -54.65
C GLY A 204 -4.14 10.61 -54.20
N ILE A 205 -4.36 10.16 -52.96
CA ILE A 205 -5.68 9.95 -52.36
C ILE A 205 -6.30 11.29 -51.96
N ILE A 206 -5.49 12.22 -51.45
CA ILE A 206 -5.95 13.54 -50.97
C ILE A 206 -6.38 14.43 -52.15
N THR A 207 -5.80 14.21 -53.34
CA THR A 207 -5.94 15.10 -54.50
C THR A 207 -6.99 14.66 -55.52
N LYS A 208 -7.54 13.44 -55.41
CA LYS A 208 -8.52 12.87 -56.37
C LYS A 208 -9.76 12.34 -55.65
N PRO A 209 -10.95 12.38 -56.29
CA PRO A 209 -12.17 11.80 -55.72
C PRO A 209 -12.10 10.27 -55.66
N GLU A 210 -12.83 9.66 -54.70
CA GLU A 210 -12.83 8.21 -54.43
C GLU A 210 -13.16 7.34 -55.66
N SER A 211 -13.97 7.85 -56.58
CA SER A 211 -14.31 7.19 -57.85
C SER A 211 -13.12 6.96 -58.78
N GLU A 212 -12.05 7.74 -58.62
CA GLU A 212 -10.85 7.71 -59.48
C GLU A 212 -9.67 6.99 -58.81
N TRP A 213 -9.85 6.44 -57.61
CA TRP A 213 -8.79 5.71 -56.92
C TRP A 213 -8.48 4.38 -57.58
N SER A 214 -7.19 4.14 -57.83
CA SER A 214 -6.62 2.85 -58.18
C SER A 214 -6.80 1.82 -57.04
N VAL A 215 -6.55 0.54 -57.34
CA VAL A 215 -6.63 -0.54 -56.34
C VAL A 215 -5.65 -0.29 -55.18
N SER A 216 -4.42 0.14 -55.49
CA SER A 216 -3.41 0.51 -54.49
C SER A 216 -3.86 1.71 -53.63
N GLU A 217 -4.38 2.78 -54.24
CA GLU A 217 -4.91 3.95 -53.52
C GLU A 217 -6.07 3.57 -52.57
N LYS A 218 -6.92 2.60 -52.96
CA LYS A 218 -7.99 2.06 -52.08
C LYS A 218 -7.45 1.29 -50.89
N GLU A 219 -6.40 0.48 -51.08
CA GLU A 219 -5.75 -0.24 -49.98
C GLU A 219 -5.08 0.70 -48.99
N ILE A 220 -4.38 1.73 -49.49
CA ILE A 220 -3.77 2.76 -48.65
C ILE A 220 -4.86 3.55 -47.91
N ALA A 221 -5.98 3.89 -48.57
CA ALA A 221 -7.11 4.56 -47.92
C ALA A 221 -7.72 3.71 -46.79
N LEU A 222 -7.85 2.39 -46.99
CA LEU A 222 -8.30 1.46 -45.95
C LEU A 222 -7.32 1.40 -44.77
N LEU A 223 -6.02 1.37 -45.05
CA LEU A 223 -4.99 1.45 -44.01
C LEU A 223 -5.11 2.75 -43.22
N LEU A 224 -5.21 3.90 -43.88
CA LEU A 224 -5.39 5.20 -43.24
C LEU A 224 -6.65 5.27 -42.37
N TYR A 225 -7.77 4.72 -42.87
CA TYR A 225 -9.00 4.61 -42.10
C TYR A 225 -8.80 3.76 -40.83
N ASN A 226 -8.17 2.60 -40.95
CA ASN A 226 -7.89 1.72 -39.81
C ASN A 226 -6.94 2.38 -38.80
N LEU A 227 -5.90 3.08 -39.27
CA LEU A 227 -5.01 3.86 -38.42
C LEU A 227 -5.76 4.97 -37.68
N GLN A 228 -6.68 5.66 -38.34
CA GLN A 228 -7.52 6.68 -37.71
C GLN A 228 -8.41 6.09 -36.62
N GLN A 229 -9.00 4.91 -36.86
CA GLN A 229 -9.80 4.21 -35.85
C GLN A 229 -8.93 3.81 -34.66
N THR A 230 -7.74 3.27 -34.88
CA THR A 230 -6.82 2.90 -33.80
C THR A 230 -6.32 4.14 -33.05
N SER A 231 -6.10 5.28 -33.71
CA SER A 231 -5.71 6.52 -33.02
C SER A 231 -6.77 7.07 -32.07
N SER A 232 -8.01 6.56 -32.11
CA SER A 232 -9.03 6.90 -31.10
C SER A 232 -8.66 6.44 -29.69
N ASP A 233 -7.65 5.58 -29.55
CA ASP A 233 -7.05 5.15 -28.28
C ASP A 233 -5.95 6.09 -27.76
N ASP A 234 -5.67 7.23 -28.41
CA ASP A 234 -4.61 8.18 -27.99
C ASP A 234 -4.78 8.76 -26.57
N PHE A 235 -5.98 8.66 -26.00
CA PHE A 235 -6.27 8.98 -24.61
C PHE A 235 -5.59 8.02 -23.62
N ALA A 236 -5.11 6.86 -24.07
CA ALA A 236 -4.57 5.78 -23.27
C ALA A 236 -3.15 6.07 -22.75
N LYS A 237 -3.06 6.95 -21.73
CA LYS A 237 -1.80 7.47 -21.18
C LYS A 237 -1.41 6.82 -19.85
N ALA A 238 -2.07 5.72 -19.45
CA ALA A 238 -1.92 5.12 -18.14
C ALA A 238 -0.51 4.54 -17.91
N LEU A 239 0.04 3.86 -18.91
CA LEU A 239 1.31 3.15 -18.81
C LEU A 239 2.49 4.07 -19.13
N LYS A 240 2.98 4.80 -18.12
CA LYS A 240 4.19 5.63 -18.26
C LYS A 240 5.46 4.78 -18.14
N ILE A 241 5.81 4.05 -19.21
CA ILE A 241 6.89 3.04 -19.24
C ILE A 241 8.09 3.45 -20.10
N ILE A 242 8.02 4.59 -20.78
CA ILE A 242 9.08 5.08 -21.68
C ILE A 242 9.76 6.28 -21.03
N PRO A 243 11.09 6.25 -20.79
CA PRO A 243 11.81 7.41 -20.31
C PRO A 243 11.66 8.62 -21.24
N PRO A 244 11.66 9.85 -20.69
CA PRO A 244 11.56 11.06 -21.49
C PRO A 244 12.78 11.28 -22.38
N SER A 245 12.72 12.31 -23.23
CA SER A 245 13.86 12.73 -24.04
C SER A 245 14.97 13.33 -23.17
N LYS A 246 16.20 13.40 -23.70
CA LYS A 246 17.36 13.96 -22.97
C LYS A 246 17.18 15.41 -22.55
N ASN A 247 16.38 16.16 -23.31
CA ASN A 247 16.15 17.59 -23.09
C ASN A 247 14.93 17.88 -22.21
N ASP A 248 14.22 16.85 -21.76
CA ASP A 248 13.05 17.01 -20.92
C ASP A 248 13.47 17.28 -19.46
N SER A 249 13.06 18.45 -18.95
CA SER A 249 13.29 18.86 -17.57
C SER A 249 12.23 18.35 -16.60
N SER A 250 11.08 17.86 -17.08
CA SER A 250 9.98 17.39 -16.25
C SER A 250 10.27 16.04 -15.58
N GLY A 251 11.10 15.20 -16.21
CA GLY A 251 11.36 13.84 -15.77
C GLY A 251 10.13 12.91 -15.84
N LEU A 252 9.07 13.32 -16.53
CA LEU A 252 7.84 12.54 -16.69
C LEU A 252 8.02 11.52 -17.81
N TRP A 253 7.80 10.26 -17.47
CA TRP A 253 7.81 9.17 -18.42
C TRP A 253 6.57 9.26 -19.31
N LEU A 254 6.70 8.65 -20.49
CA LEU A 254 5.72 8.68 -21.55
C LEU A 254 5.05 7.32 -21.67
N SER A 255 3.81 7.34 -22.12
CA SER A 255 3.13 6.17 -22.64
C SER A 255 3.51 5.90 -24.10
N PRO A 256 3.31 4.67 -24.60
CA PRO A 256 3.51 4.35 -26.01
C PRO A 256 2.73 5.27 -26.95
N TRP A 257 1.48 5.60 -26.61
CA TRP A 257 0.66 6.52 -27.39
C TRP A 257 1.23 7.93 -27.47
N GLU A 258 1.72 8.47 -26.35
CA GLU A 258 2.33 9.80 -26.33
C GLU A 258 3.60 9.90 -27.17
N LEU A 259 4.28 8.79 -27.46
CA LEU A 259 5.46 8.81 -28.32
C LEU A 259 5.13 9.17 -29.78
N PHE A 260 3.90 8.93 -30.21
CA PHE A 260 3.45 9.14 -31.60
C PHE A 260 2.63 10.42 -31.81
N ASP A 261 2.63 11.34 -30.85
CA ASP A 261 1.88 12.61 -30.88
C ASP A 261 2.51 13.72 -31.75
N GLY A 262 3.52 13.39 -32.56
CA GLY A 262 4.25 14.34 -33.39
C GLY A 262 5.71 14.55 -32.98
N ARG A 263 6.09 14.18 -31.75
CA ARG A 263 7.43 14.38 -31.21
C ARG A 263 8.54 13.62 -31.95
N LEU A 264 9.78 14.04 -31.74
CA LEU A 264 10.96 13.33 -32.21
C LEU A 264 11.20 12.10 -31.33
N ILE A 265 11.26 10.91 -31.94
CA ILE A 265 11.56 9.65 -31.26
C ILE A 265 13.08 9.48 -31.19
N GLU A 266 13.62 9.36 -29.98
CA GLU A 266 15.05 9.10 -29.79
C GLU A 266 15.41 7.62 -30.01
N PRO A 267 16.66 7.28 -30.37
CA PRO A 267 17.08 5.89 -30.60
C PRO A 267 16.82 4.92 -29.44
N HIS A 268 16.91 5.42 -28.20
CA HIS A 268 16.62 4.60 -27.02
C HIS A 268 15.12 4.31 -26.87
N GLN A 269 14.25 5.27 -27.23
CA GLN A 269 12.79 5.12 -27.19
C GLN A 269 12.31 4.20 -28.32
N ASP A 270 12.86 4.35 -29.52
CA ASP A 270 12.62 3.44 -30.65
C ASP A 270 12.98 1.98 -30.28
N LYS A 271 14.16 1.77 -29.69
CA LYS A 271 14.58 0.46 -29.20
C LYS A 271 13.62 -0.12 -28.15
N ILE A 272 13.13 0.71 -27.23
CA ILE A 272 12.18 0.33 -26.19
C ILE A 272 10.87 -0.14 -26.82
N ILE A 273 10.30 0.64 -27.75
CA ILE A 273 9.05 0.31 -28.44
C ILE A 273 9.18 -0.99 -29.23
N LYS A 274 10.20 -1.12 -30.08
CA LYS A 274 10.43 -2.33 -30.88
C LYS A 274 10.61 -3.58 -30.01
N SER A 275 11.25 -3.42 -28.85
CA SER A 275 11.38 -4.50 -27.87
C SER A 275 10.02 -4.87 -27.25
N LEU A 276 9.13 -3.92 -26.97
CA LEU A 276 7.78 -4.19 -26.48
C LEU A 276 6.92 -4.88 -27.55
N GLU A 277 6.97 -4.43 -28.80
CA GLU A 277 6.28 -5.09 -29.92
C GLU A 277 6.72 -6.54 -30.07
N SER A 278 8.04 -6.77 -30.04
CA SER A 278 8.63 -8.11 -30.12
C SER A 278 8.20 -8.99 -28.93
N TYR A 279 8.10 -8.40 -27.73
CA TYR A 279 7.61 -9.09 -26.54
C TYR A 279 6.14 -9.49 -26.67
N LEU A 280 5.26 -8.60 -27.14
CA LEU A 280 3.84 -8.86 -27.35
C LEU A 280 3.63 -9.95 -28.40
N LEU A 281 4.32 -9.87 -29.54
CA LEU A 281 4.33 -10.91 -30.59
C LEU A 281 4.75 -12.27 -30.04
N ALA A 282 5.89 -12.33 -29.34
CA ALA A 282 6.38 -13.57 -28.74
C ALA A 282 5.42 -14.12 -27.66
N ARG A 283 4.63 -13.26 -27.02
CA ARG A 283 3.57 -13.67 -26.09
C ARG A 283 2.38 -14.27 -26.81
N PHE A 284 1.93 -13.69 -27.93
CA PHE A 284 0.88 -14.29 -28.77
C PHE A 284 1.26 -15.69 -29.28
N GLU A 285 2.52 -15.86 -29.68
CA GLU A 285 3.05 -17.13 -30.17
C GLU A 285 3.37 -18.14 -29.05
N ASN A 286 3.25 -17.74 -27.78
CA ASN A 286 3.71 -18.50 -26.61
C ASN A 286 5.20 -18.89 -26.65
N ASN A 287 6.05 -18.10 -27.31
CA ASN A 287 7.48 -18.33 -27.42
C ASN A 287 8.26 -17.64 -26.28
N ILE A 288 8.64 -18.43 -25.26
CA ILE A 288 9.33 -17.95 -24.05
C ILE A 288 10.74 -17.42 -24.35
N GLU A 289 11.45 -18.02 -25.32
CA GLU A 289 12.80 -17.61 -25.67
C GLU A 289 12.80 -16.20 -26.27
N ASN A 290 11.92 -15.96 -27.24
CA ASN A 290 11.76 -14.64 -27.86
C ASN A 290 11.28 -13.59 -26.86
N GLN A 291 10.41 -13.96 -25.90
CA GLN A 291 10.02 -13.07 -24.81
C GLN A 291 11.22 -12.61 -23.98
N ASN A 292 12.13 -13.53 -23.61
CA ASN A 292 13.33 -13.19 -22.84
C ASN A 292 14.32 -12.32 -23.62
N ILE A 293 14.48 -12.59 -24.93
CA ILE A 293 15.32 -11.77 -25.82
C ILE A 293 14.75 -10.34 -25.90
N ALA A 294 13.44 -10.21 -26.10
CA ALA A 294 12.75 -8.93 -26.16
C ALA A 294 12.90 -8.14 -24.84
N LEU A 295 12.75 -8.79 -23.68
CA LEU A 295 12.95 -8.16 -22.36
C LEU A 295 14.41 -7.70 -22.13
N SER A 296 15.39 -8.48 -22.60
CA SER A 296 16.80 -8.08 -22.54
C SER A 296 17.09 -6.86 -23.42
N SER A 297 16.50 -6.82 -24.63
CA SER A 297 16.58 -5.67 -25.54
C SER A 297 15.93 -4.42 -24.94
N TYR A 298 14.77 -4.59 -24.29
CA TYR A 298 14.06 -3.54 -23.57
C TYR A 298 14.92 -2.96 -22.45
N LYS A 299 15.50 -3.81 -21.59
CA LYS A 299 16.43 -3.39 -20.52
C LYS A 299 17.62 -2.63 -21.09
N THR A 300 18.18 -3.08 -22.21
CA THR A 300 19.28 -2.38 -22.89
C THR A 300 18.85 -1.00 -23.39
N GLY A 301 17.62 -0.87 -23.89
CA GLY A 301 17.01 0.42 -24.25
C GLY A 301 16.95 1.39 -23.07
N LEU A 302 16.45 0.91 -21.92
CA LEU A 302 16.41 1.69 -20.68
C LEU A 302 17.81 2.11 -20.17
N ILE A 303 18.81 1.22 -20.25
CA ILE A 303 20.18 1.53 -19.82
C ILE A 303 20.84 2.58 -20.74
N SER A 304 20.45 2.60 -22.03
CA SER A 304 20.98 3.55 -23.00
C SER A 304 20.44 4.98 -22.85
N HIS A 305 19.42 5.18 -22.02
CA HIS A 305 18.91 6.50 -21.65
C HIS A 305 19.95 7.27 -20.81
N VAL A 306 20.17 8.54 -21.15
CA VAL A 306 21.24 9.38 -20.57
C VAL A 306 20.80 10.10 -19.29
N GLY A 307 19.49 10.22 -19.03
CA GLY A 307 18.95 10.86 -17.83
C GLY A 307 19.05 9.99 -16.56
N LYS A 308 18.13 10.20 -15.62
CA LYS A 308 18.13 9.48 -14.34
C LYS A 308 18.00 7.97 -14.58
N LYS A 309 19.06 7.23 -14.25
CA LYS A 309 19.10 5.78 -14.43
C LYS A 309 18.05 5.10 -13.55
N VAL A 310 17.38 4.10 -14.12
CA VAL A 310 16.48 3.20 -13.42
C VAL A 310 17.31 2.33 -12.47
N ASP A 311 16.92 2.29 -11.20
CA ASP A 311 17.51 1.36 -10.22
C ASP A 311 16.78 0.02 -10.30
N PHE A 312 17.27 -0.88 -11.15
CA PHE A 312 16.70 -2.21 -11.33
C PHE A 312 16.72 -3.05 -10.04
N SER A 313 17.67 -2.79 -9.14
CA SER A 313 17.74 -3.56 -7.89
C SER A 313 16.60 -3.21 -6.95
N ASN A 314 16.20 -1.94 -6.91
CA ASN A 314 15.03 -1.55 -6.13
C ASN A 314 13.72 -2.12 -6.72
N LEU A 315 13.62 -2.25 -8.05
CA LEU A 315 12.47 -2.92 -8.68
C LEU A 315 12.38 -4.39 -8.27
N SER A 316 13.51 -5.11 -8.35
CA SER A 316 13.61 -6.51 -7.93
C SER A 316 13.28 -6.71 -6.45
N LYS A 317 13.76 -5.82 -5.56
CA LYS A 317 13.44 -5.85 -4.12
C LYS A 317 11.96 -5.62 -3.85
N GLU A 318 11.31 -4.67 -4.54
CA GLU A 318 9.89 -4.39 -4.36
C GLU A 318 9.01 -5.54 -4.84
N ARG A 319 9.33 -6.14 -6.00
CA ARG A 319 8.67 -7.37 -6.47
C ARG A 319 8.79 -8.50 -5.44
N TRP A 320 10.01 -8.76 -4.95
CA TRP A 320 10.24 -9.81 -3.97
C TRP A 320 9.47 -9.54 -2.67
N LEU A 321 9.42 -8.29 -2.20
CA LEU A 321 8.64 -7.90 -1.03
C LEU A 321 7.14 -8.19 -1.23
N ASN A 322 6.60 -7.91 -2.41
CA ASN A 322 5.20 -8.18 -2.76
C ASN A 322 4.89 -9.69 -2.82
N GLU A 323 5.84 -10.50 -3.28
CA GLU A 323 5.70 -11.96 -3.38
C GLU A 323 5.85 -12.65 -2.01
N ALA A 324 6.79 -12.19 -1.19
CA ALA A 324 7.09 -12.77 0.12
C ALA A 324 6.01 -12.52 1.18
N ASP A 325 5.17 -11.50 0.99
CA ASP A 325 4.05 -11.12 1.87
C ASP A 325 4.40 -11.19 3.37
N LEU A 326 5.49 -10.50 3.73
CA LEU A 326 6.13 -10.60 5.05
C LEU A 326 5.19 -10.22 6.21
N PHE A 327 4.28 -9.27 5.99
CA PHE A 327 3.34 -8.81 7.01
C PHE A 327 2.25 -9.86 7.28
N THR A 328 1.71 -10.51 6.25
CA THR A 328 0.76 -11.62 6.44
C THR A 328 1.42 -12.79 7.14
N ASN A 329 2.66 -13.14 6.74
CA ASN A 329 3.41 -14.19 7.42
C ASN A 329 3.70 -13.83 8.89
N SER A 330 4.07 -12.58 9.17
CA SER A 330 4.22 -12.07 10.54
C SER A 330 2.94 -12.22 11.37
N LEU A 331 1.77 -11.87 10.80
CA LEU A 331 0.47 -12.05 11.45
C LEU A 331 0.21 -13.52 11.79
N VAL A 332 0.48 -14.46 10.87
CA VAL A 332 0.30 -15.90 11.09
C VAL A 332 1.13 -16.36 12.29
N PHE A 333 2.39 -15.92 12.39
CA PHE A 333 3.25 -16.26 13.53
C PHE A 333 2.76 -15.63 14.85
N TYR A 334 2.22 -14.41 14.84
CA TYR A 334 1.63 -13.83 16.05
C TYR A 334 0.39 -14.58 16.51
N LEU A 335 -0.51 -14.96 15.59
CA LEU A 335 -1.69 -15.77 15.90
C LEU A 335 -1.32 -17.17 16.40
N LEU A 336 -0.30 -17.79 15.78
CA LEU A 336 0.24 -19.06 16.23
C LEU A 336 0.83 -18.95 17.65
N GLY A 337 1.59 -17.89 17.93
CA GLY A 337 2.10 -17.59 19.26
C GLY A 337 0.98 -17.46 20.31
N PHE A 338 -0.11 -16.78 19.96
CA PHE A 338 -1.29 -16.65 20.82
C PHE A 338 -1.94 -18.01 21.13
N ILE A 339 -2.20 -18.83 20.10
CA ILE A 339 -2.82 -20.15 20.25
C ILE A 339 -1.92 -21.09 21.07
N LEU A 340 -0.61 -21.11 20.78
CA LEU A 340 0.36 -21.94 21.51
C LEU A 340 0.48 -21.54 22.98
N LEU A 341 0.36 -20.24 23.29
CA LEU A 341 0.30 -19.77 24.68
C LEU A 341 -0.97 -20.27 25.39
N GLY A 342 -2.12 -20.26 24.72
CA GLY A 342 -3.35 -20.85 25.27
C GLY A 342 -3.21 -22.35 25.59
N ILE A 343 -2.63 -23.11 24.66
CA ILE A 343 -2.34 -24.56 24.84
C ILE A 343 -1.33 -24.79 25.97
N SER A 344 -0.33 -23.91 26.11
CA SER A 344 0.65 -23.96 27.19
C SER A 344 -0.02 -23.94 28.56
N TRP A 345 -1.05 -23.13 28.76
CA TRP A 345 -1.78 -23.06 30.02
C TRP A 345 -2.62 -24.32 30.34
N MET A 346 -2.87 -25.18 29.35
CA MET A 346 -3.71 -26.38 29.51
C MET A 346 -2.92 -27.68 29.65
N ILE A 347 -1.80 -27.85 28.91
CA ILE A 347 -1.15 -29.16 28.74
C ILE A 347 0.28 -29.20 29.30
N LYS A 348 1.24 -28.57 28.60
CA LYS A 348 2.67 -28.58 28.93
C LYS A 348 3.21 -27.13 28.97
N PRO A 349 3.21 -26.49 30.14
CA PRO A 349 3.43 -25.04 30.25
C PRO A 349 4.80 -24.60 29.78
N VAL A 350 5.85 -25.39 30.03
CA VAL A 350 7.23 -25.00 29.66
C VAL A 350 7.48 -25.14 28.17
N VAL A 351 7.09 -26.26 27.56
CA VAL A 351 7.40 -26.55 26.15
C VAL A 351 6.64 -25.60 25.23
N PHE A 352 5.32 -25.55 25.33
CA PHE A 352 4.49 -24.75 24.42
C PHE A 352 4.72 -23.24 24.59
N LYS A 353 5.06 -22.77 25.79
CA LYS A 353 5.44 -21.36 26.00
C LYS A 353 6.73 -21.01 25.26
N ASN A 354 7.74 -21.89 25.32
CA ASN A 354 9.00 -21.66 24.60
C ASN A 354 8.78 -21.67 23.08
N VAL A 355 7.92 -22.56 22.57
CA VAL A 355 7.55 -22.57 21.15
C VAL A 355 6.77 -21.30 20.77
N ALA A 356 5.82 -20.86 21.61
CA ALA A 356 5.10 -19.60 21.43
C ALA A 356 6.05 -18.38 21.40
N PHE A 357 7.06 -18.37 22.28
CA PHE A 357 8.08 -17.33 22.31
C PHE A 357 8.91 -17.30 21.03
N CYS A 358 9.38 -18.47 20.56
CA CYS A 358 10.08 -18.58 19.27
C CYS A 358 9.20 -18.11 18.10
N SER A 359 7.91 -18.45 18.13
CA SER A 359 6.93 -18.04 17.12
C SER A 359 6.83 -16.51 17.03
N ILE A 360 6.69 -15.81 18.17
CA ILE A 360 6.66 -14.33 18.17
C ILE A 360 7.99 -13.74 17.71
N ILE A 361 9.14 -14.32 18.07
CA ILE A 361 10.45 -13.85 17.56
C ILE A 361 10.50 -13.92 16.04
N ILE A 362 10.07 -15.05 15.44
CA ILE A 362 10.02 -15.19 13.98
C ILE A 362 9.08 -14.16 13.37
N GLY A 363 7.88 -14.01 13.93
CA GLY A 363 6.91 -12.99 13.50
C GLY A 363 7.47 -11.57 13.58
N PHE A 364 8.22 -11.26 14.64
CA PHE A 364 8.89 -9.97 14.84
C PHE A 364 10.03 -9.72 13.84
N CYS A 365 10.86 -10.75 13.56
CA CYS A 365 11.90 -10.65 12.54
C CYS A 365 11.31 -10.40 11.15
N LEU A 366 10.24 -11.10 10.78
CA LEU A 366 9.53 -10.88 9.50
C LEU A 366 8.90 -9.48 9.43
N HIS A 367 8.27 -9.04 10.52
CA HIS A 367 7.69 -7.70 10.61
C HIS A 367 8.76 -6.62 10.39
N THR A 368 9.87 -6.73 11.13
CA THR A 368 10.98 -5.77 11.07
C THR A 368 11.67 -5.80 9.70
N LEU A 369 11.85 -6.99 9.11
CA LEU A 369 12.41 -7.13 7.77
C LEU A 369 11.53 -6.47 6.71
N GLY A 370 10.21 -6.64 6.79
CA GLY A 370 9.26 -5.98 5.90
C GLY A 370 9.36 -4.46 5.98
N ILE A 371 9.43 -3.92 7.20
CA ILE A 371 9.64 -2.48 7.41
C ILE A 371 11.01 -2.02 6.86
N TYR A 372 12.08 -2.79 7.11
CA TYR A 372 13.43 -2.48 6.63
C TYR A 372 13.52 -2.43 5.10
N LEU A 373 12.96 -3.43 4.40
CA LEU A 373 12.97 -3.44 2.94
C LEU A 373 12.20 -2.26 2.36
N ARG A 374 11.09 -1.85 2.99
CA ARG A 374 10.38 -0.63 2.59
C ARG A 374 11.23 0.63 2.76
N MET A 375 12.04 0.72 3.82
CA MET A 375 13.00 1.81 3.98
C MET A 375 14.03 1.86 2.86
N VAL A 376 14.54 0.70 2.45
CA VAL A 376 15.51 0.60 1.35
C VAL A 376 14.86 1.01 0.03
N ILE A 377 13.66 0.51 -0.27
CA ILE A 377 12.93 0.81 -1.52
C ILE A 377 12.59 2.29 -1.62
N MET A 378 12.04 2.87 -0.54
CA MET A 378 11.61 4.27 -0.54
C MET A 378 12.74 5.26 -0.24
N SER A 379 13.91 4.76 0.15
CA SER A 379 15.05 5.58 0.60
C SER A 379 14.70 6.58 1.73
N ARG A 380 13.68 6.26 2.54
CA ARG A 380 13.23 7.07 3.68
C ARG A 380 12.69 6.18 4.81
N PRO A 381 12.67 6.66 6.07
CA PRO A 381 12.01 5.94 7.15
C PRO A 381 10.51 5.71 6.88
N PRO A 382 9.93 4.59 7.34
CA PRO A 382 8.60 4.13 6.98
C PRO A 382 7.62 4.60 8.07
N ILE A 383 7.43 5.91 8.14
CA ILE A 383 6.65 6.54 9.22
C ILE A 383 5.80 7.70 8.70
N SER A 384 5.63 7.80 7.38
CA SER A 384 5.07 9.01 6.78
C SER A 384 3.62 8.84 6.35
N THR A 385 3.14 7.61 6.19
CA THR A 385 1.72 7.30 5.94
C THR A 385 1.08 6.66 7.18
N LEU A 386 -0.26 6.72 7.28
CA LEU A 386 -0.98 6.06 8.38
C LEU A 386 -0.69 4.56 8.41
N TYR A 387 -0.71 3.91 7.24
CA TYR A 387 -0.31 2.51 7.08
C TYR A 387 1.05 2.23 7.72
N GLU A 388 2.06 3.00 7.34
CA GLU A 388 3.44 2.86 7.79
C GLU A 388 3.60 3.09 9.30
N THR A 389 2.93 4.11 9.85
CA THR A 389 2.94 4.36 11.29
C THR A 389 2.29 3.22 12.09
N VAL A 390 1.19 2.62 11.59
CA VAL A 390 0.48 1.54 12.27
C VAL A 390 1.33 0.29 12.40
N ILE A 391 1.95 -0.14 11.30
CA ILE A 391 2.85 -1.29 11.31
C ILE A 391 4.08 -1.02 12.20
N PHE A 392 4.61 0.21 12.18
CA PHE A 392 5.76 0.58 13.00
C PHE A 392 5.42 0.56 14.50
N VAL A 393 4.28 1.11 14.92
CA VAL A 393 3.78 0.98 16.30
C VAL A 393 3.64 -0.50 16.70
N GLY A 394 3.20 -1.35 15.76
CA GLY A 394 3.13 -2.80 15.96
C GLY A 394 4.49 -3.40 16.33
N VAL A 395 5.55 -3.06 15.58
CA VAL A 395 6.92 -3.49 15.90
C VAL A 395 7.35 -3.00 17.28
N VAL A 396 7.06 -1.75 17.64
CA VAL A 396 7.42 -1.19 18.96
C VAL A 396 6.75 -1.96 20.09
N ILE A 397 5.44 -2.21 20.01
CA ILE A 397 4.72 -2.94 21.06
C ILE A 397 5.23 -4.37 21.18
N VAL A 398 5.46 -5.06 20.05
CA VAL A 398 5.99 -6.43 20.06
C VAL A 398 7.42 -6.47 20.63
N LEU A 399 8.27 -5.49 20.30
CA LEU A 399 9.62 -5.39 20.86
C LEU A 399 9.59 -5.23 22.39
N ILE A 400 8.79 -4.29 22.91
CA ILE A 400 8.65 -4.11 24.37
C ILE A 400 8.05 -5.36 25.01
N SER A 401 7.11 -6.02 24.35
CA SER A 401 6.52 -7.28 24.80
C SER A 401 7.55 -8.42 24.90
N LEU A 402 8.46 -8.53 23.92
CA LEU A 402 9.57 -9.49 23.96
C LEU A 402 10.56 -9.18 25.09
N ILE A 403 10.87 -7.91 25.34
CA ILE A 403 11.72 -7.49 26.47
C ILE A 403 11.06 -7.85 27.81
N ILE A 404 9.75 -7.60 27.94
CA ILE A 404 8.99 -7.96 29.14
C ILE A 404 8.97 -9.48 29.33
N GLU A 405 8.75 -10.26 28.28
CA GLU A 405 8.79 -11.72 28.37
C GLU A 405 10.19 -12.22 28.76
N TYR A 406 11.25 -11.63 28.21
CA TYR A 406 12.62 -11.99 28.55
C TYR A 406 12.93 -11.81 30.04
N ILE A 407 12.40 -10.74 30.65
CA ILE A 407 12.58 -10.42 32.07
C ILE A 407 11.67 -11.30 32.95
N ARG A 408 10.38 -11.42 32.62
CA ARG A 408 9.37 -12.08 33.48
C ARG A 408 9.27 -13.59 33.29
N LYS A 409 9.40 -14.06 32.05
CA LYS A 409 9.26 -15.47 31.62
C LYS A 409 7.95 -16.13 32.06
N ASP A 410 6.88 -15.36 32.25
CA ASP A 410 5.57 -15.83 32.72
C ASP A 410 4.50 -15.89 31.61
N GLY A 411 4.87 -15.63 30.35
CA GLY A 411 3.97 -15.63 29.20
C GLY A 411 3.20 -14.33 28.99
N LEU A 412 3.30 -13.36 29.89
CA LEU A 412 2.58 -12.09 29.79
C LEU A 412 3.06 -11.26 28.60
N GLY A 413 4.37 -11.26 28.31
CA GLY A 413 4.88 -10.57 27.14
C GLY A 413 4.44 -11.25 25.84
N ILE A 414 4.38 -12.58 25.81
CA ILE A 414 3.85 -13.33 24.65
C ILE A 414 2.39 -12.96 24.39
N PHE A 415 1.58 -12.91 25.45
CA PHE A 415 0.17 -12.55 25.36
C PHE A 415 -0.03 -11.14 24.79
N ILE A 416 0.64 -10.13 25.34
CA ILE A 416 0.50 -8.74 24.87
C ILE A 416 1.02 -8.59 23.45
N GLY A 417 2.20 -9.15 23.15
CA GLY A 417 2.84 -9.03 21.85
C GLY A 417 2.02 -9.68 20.74
N SER A 418 1.50 -10.89 20.97
CA SER A 418 0.68 -11.59 19.97
C SER A 418 -0.64 -10.87 19.68
N ILE A 419 -1.40 -10.48 20.71
CA ILE A 419 -2.67 -9.77 20.51
C ILE A 419 -2.44 -8.42 19.83
N SER A 420 -1.51 -7.62 20.35
CA SER A 420 -1.31 -6.25 19.87
C SER A 420 -0.69 -6.23 18.47
N GLY A 421 0.27 -7.11 18.21
CA GLY A 421 0.87 -7.29 16.89
C GLY A 421 -0.15 -7.74 15.85
N SER A 422 -1.02 -8.70 16.20
CA SER A 422 -2.10 -9.14 15.31
C SER A 422 -3.15 -8.06 15.06
N LEU A 423 -3.56 -7.32 16.10
CA LEU A 423 -4.53 -6.24 15.98
C LEU A 423 -4.01 -5.11 15.09
N LEU A 424 -2.75 -4.71 15.26
CA LEU A 424 -2.17 -3.64 14.45
C LEU A 424 -1.90 -4.07 13.01
N HIS A 425 -1.57 -5.35 12.75
CA HIS A 425 -1.58 -5.88 11.38
C HIS A 425 -2.97 -5.79 10.75
N TYR A 426 -4.02 -6.16 11.49
CA TYR A 426 -5.39 -6.07 11.00
C TYR A 426 -5.77 -4.63 10.63
N VAL A 427 -5.46 -3.66 11.49
CA VAL A 427 -5.68 -2.23 11.20
C VAL A 427 -4.84 -1.77 10.00
N GLY A 428 -3.57 -2.19 9.92
CA GLY A 428 -2.68 -1.89 8.80
C GLY A 428 -3.22 -2.45 7.48
N PHE A 429 -3.73 -3.68 7.46
CA PHE A 429 -4.33 -4.28 6.26
C PHE A 429 -5.60 -3.57 5.81
N GLY A 430 -6.33 -2.93 6.72
CA GLY A 430 -7.41 -2.01 6.37
C GLY A 430 -6.92 -0.89 5.47
N TYR A 431 -5.88 -0.16 5.88
CA TYR A 431 -5.27 0.90 5.06
C TYR A 431 -4.60 0.37 3.79
N ALA A 432 -4.02 -0.84 3.82
CA ALA A 432 -3.45 -1.45 2.61
C ALA A 432 -4.49 -1.84 1.56
N ALA A 433 -5.77 -1.90 1.93
CA ALA A 433 -6.87 -2.15 1.00
C ALA A 433 -7.25 -0.91 0.19
N ASP A 434 -6.84 0.28 0.63
CA ASP A 434 -7.16 1.56 -0.03
C ASP A 434 -6.27 1.84 -1.26
N GLY A 435 -5.14 1.15 -1.43
CA GLY A 435 -4.32 1.30 -2.63
C GLY A 435 -2.83 0.95 -2.48
N ASP A 436 -1.99 1.74 -3.15
CA ASP A 436 -0.53 1.64 -3.06
C ASP A 436 -0.09 2.02 -1.64
N THR A 437 0.73 1.19 -1.02
CA THR A 437 1.24 1.48 0.33
C THR A 437 2.57 2.22 0.30
N LEU A 438 3.24 2.28 -0.86
CA LEU A 438 4.56 2.88 -1.07
C LEU A 438 4.42 4.23 -1.80
N GLU A 439 3.59 5.12 -1.25
CA GLU A 439 3.32 6.42 -1.87
C GLU A 439 4.47 7.42 -1.70
N MET A 440 4.64 8.32 -2.68
CA MET A 440 5.52 9.47 -2.53
C MET A 440 4.86 10.53 -1.65
N LEU A 441 5.66 11.20 -0.84
CA LEU A 441 5.18 12.27 0.02
C LEU A 441 5.15 13.61 -0.72
N VAL A 442 4.29 14.51 -0.24
CA VAL A 442 4.34 15.93 -0.61
C VAL A 442 5.75 16.46 -0.37
N ALA A 443 6.25 17.32 -1.26
CA ALA A 443 7.65 17.76 -1.30
C ALA A 443 8.21 18.25 0.05
N VAL A 444 7.41 18.95 0.86
CA VAL A 444 7.82 19.45 2.20
C VAL A 444 8.11 18.30 3.18
N LEU A 445 7.47 17.14 3.01
CA LEU A 445 7.66 15.95 3.83
C LEU A 445 8.73 15.00 3.26
N ASN A 446 9.29 15.29 2.08
CA ASN A 446 10.09 14.31 1.32
C ASN A 446 11.56 14.19 1.77
N SER A 447 12.09 15.05 2.64
CA SER A 447 13.39 14.79 3.32
C SER A 447 13.87 15.96 4.20
N ASN A 448 13.59 15.91 5.51
CA ASN A 448 14.36 16.65 6.50
C ASN A 448 14.82 15.67 7.59
N PHE A 449 16.11 15.69 7.93
CA PHE A 449 16.67 14.94 9.07
C PHE A 449 15.78 15.09 10.32
N TRP A 450 15.34 16.31 10.59
CA TRP A 450 14.45 16.63 11.70
C TRP A 450 13.09 15.96 11.62
N LEU A 451 12.46 15.87 10.44
CA LEU A 451 11.18 15.18 10.28
C LEU A 451 11.32 13.69 10.60
N ALA A 452 12.34 13.05 10.04
CA ALA A 452 12.62 11.64 10.27
C ALA A 452 12.85 11.35 11.77
N THR A 453 13.69 12.15 12.43
CA THR A 453 13.98 11.99 13.85
C THR A 453 12.76 12.29 14.72
N HIS A 454 12.03 13.37 14.44
CA HIS A 454 10.81 13.73 15.15
C HIS A 454 9.77 12.61 15.09
N VAL A 455 9.39 12.20 13.87
CA VAL A 455 8.30 11.24 13.68
C VAL A 455 8.70 9.87 14.24
N THR A 456 9.95 9.44 14.08
CA THR A 456 10.39 8.15 14.69
C THR A 456 10.28 8.21 16.22
N THR A 457 10.71 9.31 16.81
CA THR A 457 10.71 9.50 18.28
C THR A 457 9.28 9.57 18.82
N ILE A 458 8.39 10.33 18.19
CA ILE A 458 7.00 10.47 18.66
C ILE A 458 6.22 9.15 18.51
N ILE A 459 6.43 8.40 17.43
CA ILE A 459 5.74 7.12 17.21
C ILE A 459 6.26 6.03 18.17
N LEU A 460 7.55 6.03 18.51
CA LEU A 460 8.07 5.23 19.64
C LEU A 460 7.34 5.57 20.95
N GLY A 461 7.11 6.86 21.17
CA GLY A 461 6.29 7.37 22.27
C GLY A 461 4.86 6.82 22.23
N TYR A 462 4.19 6.85 21.08
CA TYR A 462 2.82 6.33 20.94
C TYR A 462 2.76 4.83 21.22
N GLY A 463 3.67 4.02 20.66
CA GLY A 463 3.69 2.58 20.89
C GLY A 463 3.95 2.21 22.35
N THR A 464 4.90 2.88 23.00
CA THR A 464 5.17 2.66 24.44
C THR A 464 4.03 3.17 25.34
N SER A 465 3.36 4.25 24.94
CA SER A 465 2.17 4.77 25.63
C SER A 465 1.01 3.77 25.60
N LEU A 466 0.71 3.21 24.43
CA LEU A 466 -0.32 2.17 24.26
C LEU A 466 0.03 0.91 25.05
N MET A 467 1.31 0.52 25.05
CA MET A 467 1.81 -0.58 25.86
C MET A 467 1.57 -0.36 27.36
N ALA A 468 1.80 0.86 27.87
CA ALA A 468 1.52 1.17 29.28
C ALA A 468 0.03 1.00 29.62
N GLY A 469 -0.89 1.43 28.74
CA GLY A 469 -2.33 1.24 28.94
C GLY A 469 -2.76 -0.22 28.87
N LEU A 470 -2.18 -1.02 27.96
CA LEU A 470 -2.41 -2.47 27.91
C LEU A 470 -1.96 -3.19 29.18
N ILE A 471 -0.79 -2.83 29.73
CA ILE A 471 -0.36 -3.35 31.04
C ILE A 471 -1.31 -2.85 32.15
N GLY A 472 -1.87 -1.65 32.03
CA GLY A 472 -2.91 -1.13 32.92
C GLY A 472 -4.16 -2.01 32.97
N HIS A 473 -4.68 -2.42 31.81
CA HIS A 473 -5.77 -3.41 31.72
C HIS A 473 -5.43 -4.70 32.45
N ILE A 474 -4.24 -5.25 32.17
CA ILE A 474 -3.77 -6.49 32.81
C ILE A 474 -3.66 -6.32 34.32
N TYR A 475 -3.14 -5.20 34.81
CA TYR A 475 -3.06 -4.92 36.24
C TYR A 475 -4.44 -4.95 36.91
N LEU A 476 -5.44 -4.31 36.30
CA LEU A 476 -6.81 -4.27 36.85
C LEU A 476 -7.46 -5.66 36.85
N ILE A 477 -7.29 -6.43 35.76
CA ILE A 477 -7.79 -7.81 35.65
C ILE A 477 -7.12 -8.71 36.69
N GLU A 478 -5.80 -8.64 36.84
CA GLU A 478 -5.05 -9.43 37.81
C GLU A 478 -5.42 -9.07 39.26
N LYS A 479 -5.73 -7.80 39.52
CA LYS A 479 -6.22 -7.36 40.83
C LYS A 479 -7.61 -7.95 41.15
N ILE A 480 -8.44 -8.23 40.14
CA ILE A 480 -9.72 -8.93 40.33
C ILE A 480 -9.50 -10.43 40.56
N ARG A 481 -8.62 -11.05 39.77
CA ARG A 481 -8.38 -12.51 39.78
C ARG A 481 -7.63 -12.96 41.02
N VAL A 482 -6.58 -12.25 41.42
CA VAL A 482 -5.67 -12.64 42.50
C VAL A 482 -5.36 -11.43 43.41
N PRO A 483 -6.37 -10.86 44.11
CA PRO A 483 -6.20 -9.62 44.89
C PRO A 483 -5.17 -9.71 46.02
N LYS A 484 -4.87 -10.93 46.51
CA LYS A 484 -3.93 -11.19 47.61
C LYS A 484 -2.47 -11.31 47.14
N ASP A 485 -2.21 -11.52 45.86
CA ASP A 485 -0.85 -11.68 45.33
C ASP A 485 -0.18 -10.33 45.10
N SER A 486 0.30 -9.74 46.20
CA SER A 486 0.96 -8.44 46.20
C SER A 486 2.27 -8.43 45.39
N VAL A 487 2.96 -9.56 45.28
CA VAL A 487 4.24 -9.67 44.55
C VAL A 487 3.98 -9.57 43.05
N ARG A 488 3.02 -10.34 42.52
CA ARG A 488 2.63 -10.28 41.11
C ARG A 488 2.09 -8.90 40.73
N LEU A 489 1.20 -8.33 41.54
CA LEU A 489 0.65 -7.01 41.31
C LEU A 489 1.72 -5.92 41.32
N LYS A 490 2.65 -5.96 42.29
CA LYS A 490 3.78 -5.01 42.35
C LYS A 490 4.67 -5.14 41.12
N SER A 491 4.94 -6.36 40.66
CA SER A 491 5.74 -6.61 39.46
C SER A 491 5.10 -6.05 38.19
N ILE A 492 3.80 -6.28 37.97
CA ILE A 492 3.05 -5.74 36.82
C ILE A 492 3.01 -4.21 36.89
N TYR A 493 2.75 -3.66 38.08
CA TYR A 493 2.76 -2.21 38.31
C TYR A 493 4.13 -1.59 38.00
N ASN A 494 5.24 -2.21 38.44
CA ASN A 494 6.58 -1.70 38.17
C ASN A 494 6.88 -1.67 36.66
N ASN A 495 6.45 -2.70 35.93
CA ASN A 495 6.57 -2.72 34.47
C ASN A 495 5.73 -1.60 33.83
N MET A 496 4.48 -1.44 34.24
CA MET A 496 3.62 -0.36 33.75
C MET A 496 4.24 1.02 34.01
N PHE A 497 4.72 1.26 35.23
CA PHE A 497 5.35 2.52 35.61
C PHE A 497 6.64 2.77 34.81
N GLY A 498 7.50 1.77 34.67
CA GLY A 498 8.72 1.86 33.85
C GLY A 498 8.42 2.16 32.38
N VAL A 499 7.46 1.45 31.77
CA VAL A 499 7.03 1.72 30.39
C VAL A 499 6.41 3.11 30.25
N THR A 500 5.68 3.59 31.26
CA THR A 500 5.14 4.97 31.26
C THR A 500 6.25 6.03 31.26
N LEU A 501 7.34 5.81 31.98
CA LEU A 501 8.48 6.74 31.95
C LEU A 501 9.18 6.75 30.59
N ILE A 502 9.31 5.57 29.95
CA ILE A 502 9.83 5.46 28.57
C ILE A 502 8.90 6.20 27.60
N ALA A 503 7.59 6.02 27.74
CA ALA A 503 6.59 6.72 26.95
C ALA A 503 6.67 8.24 27.11
N LEU A 504 6.78 8.73 28.35
CA LEU A 504 6.92 10.16 28.64
C LEU A 504 8.20 10.73 28.02
N PHE A 505 9.32 10.00 28.10
CA PHE A 505 10.57 10.41 27.47
C PHE A 505 10.39 10.60 25.96
N PHE A 506 9.92 9.58 25.25
CA PHE A 506 9.79 9.65 23.79
C PHE A 506 8.71 10.64 23.34
N THR A 507 7.58 10.75 24.04
CA THR A 507 6.52 11.72 23.70
C THR A 507 6.96 13.16 23.94
N LEU A 508 7.67 13.44 25.04
CA LEU A 508 8.19 14.77 25.34
C LEU A 508 9.25 15.20 24.32
N PHE A 509 10.30 14.40 24.13
CA PHE A 509 11.36 14.72 23.17
C PHE A 509 10.83 14.73 21.74
N GLY A 510 9.94 13.80 21.40
CA GLY A 510 9.23 13.80 20.12
C GLY A 510 8.52 15.13 19.89
N THR A 511 7.74 15.61 20.87
CA THR A 511 7.00 16.88 20.74
C THR A 511 7.94 18.08 20.55
N ILE A 512 9.05 18.15 21.30
CA ILE A 512 10.05 19.21 21.16
C ILE A 512 10.72 19.17 19.78
N LEU A 513 11.13 17.98 19.31
CA LEU A 513 11.71 17.80 17.98
C LEU A 513 10.73 18.20 16.87
N GLY A 514 9.43 18.01 17.09
CA GLY A 514 8.39 18.46 16.17
C GLY A 514 8.35 19.96 16.03
N GLY A 515 8.46 20.69 17.15
CA GLY A 515 8.56 22.15 17.12
C GLY A 515 9.82 22.66 16.41
N ILE A 516 10.97 22.00 16.60
CA ILE A 516 12.21 22.34 15.86
C ILE A 516 12.02 22.16 14.35
N TRP A 517 11.40 21.05 13.94
CA TRP A 517 11.11 20.81 12.53
C TRP A 517 10.12 21.84 11.96
N ALA A 518 9.08 22.21 12.73
CA ALA A 518 8.09 23.21 12.33
C ALA A 518 8.73 24.59 12.16
N ASP A 519 9.66 24.97 13.04
CA ASP A 519 10.40 26.22 12.94
C ASP A 519 11.21 26.29 11.64
N GLN A 520 11.93 25.21 11.32
CA GLN A 520 12.71 25.13 10.10
C GLN A 520 11.85 25.12 8.83
N SER A 521 10.68 24.47 8.87
CA SER A 521 9.86 24.24 7.68
C SER A 521 8.85 25.36 7.42
N TRP A 522 8.32 25.98 8.48
CA TRP A 522 7.26 26.99 8.41
C TRP A 522 7.61 28.33 9.08
N GLY A 523 8.82 28.47 9.62
CA GLY A 523 9.26 29.71 10.28
C GLY A 523 8.63 29.94 11.65
N ARG A 524 8.03 28.92 12.27
CA ARG A 524 7.50 29.00 13.65
C ARG A 524 7.64 27.69 14.42
N PHE A 525 8.09 27.78 15.67
CA PHE A 525 8.22 26.62 16.55
C PHE A 525 6.88 25.96 16.95
N TRP A 526 5.81 26.74 17.08
CA TRP A 526 4.49 26.25 17.52
C TRP A 526 3.38 27.14 16.97
N GLY A 527 2.20 26.57 16.75
CA GLY A 527 1.04 27.29 16.22
C GLY A 527 -0.30 26.66 16.52
N TRP A 528 -0.38 25.78 17.52
CA TRP A 528 -1.62 25.25 18.08
C TRP A 528 -2.47 24.47 17.07
N ASP A 529 -1.83 23.88 16.04
CA ASP A 529 -2.48 22.95 15.13
C ASP A 529 -3.01 21.72 15.93
N PRO A 530 -4.15 21.10 15.54
CA PRO A 530 -4.66 19.92 16.20
C PRO A 530 -3.63 18.80 16.47
N LYS A 531 -2.67 18.57 15.57
CA LYS A 531 -1.60 17.57 15.76
C LYS A 531 -0.61 17.99 16.85
N GLU A 532 -0.22 19.26 16.87
CA GLU A 532 0.65 19.84 17.90
C GLU A 532 -0.03 19.72 19.29
N ASN A 533 -1.32 20.09 19.36
CA ASN A 533 -2.11 20.00 20.59
C ASN A 533 -2.31 18.55 21.05
N GLY A 534 -2.54 17.63 20.11
CA GLY A 534 -2.67 16.20 20.40
C GLY A 534 -1.41 15.62 21.03
N ALA A 535 -0.24 15.93 20.47
CA ALA A 535 1.06 15.52 21.02
C ALA A 535 1.28 16.08 22.44
N LEU A 536 0.97 17.36 22.65
CA LEU A 536 1.05 18.01 23.96
C LEU A 536 0.11 17.36 24.98
N LEU A 537 -1.12 17.00 24.58
CA LEU A 537 -2.10 16.37 25.48
C LEU A 537 -1.59 15.03 26.03
N ILE A 538 -0.92 14.22 25.19
CA ILE A 538 -0.31 12.96 25.61
C ILE A 538 0.76 13.22 26.69
N VAL A 539 1.66 14.17 26.44
CA VAL A 539 2.73 14.53 27.38
C VAL A 539 2.15 15.00 28.72
N LEU A 540 1.16 15.90 28.68
CA LEU A 540 0.52 16.42 29.88
C LEU A 540 -0.23 15.34 30.65
N TRP A 541 -0.93 14.43 29.97
CA TRP A 541 -1.62 13.32 30.61
C TRP A 541 -0.64 12.40 31.35
N GLN A 542 0.45 12.02 30.70
CA GLN A 542 1.47 11.16 31.30
C GLN A 542 2.19 11.83 32.46
N LEU A 543 2.56 13.10 32.30
CA LEU A 543 3.19 13.90 33.35
C LEU A 543 2.26 14.04 34.56
N MET A 544 0.97 14.32 34.33
CA MET A 544 -0.05 14.34 35.38
C MET A 544 -0.12 13.00 36.12
N MET A 545 -0.19 11.87 35.41
CA MET A 545 -0.27 10.55 36.04
C MET A 545 0.98 10.21 36.86
N VAL A 546 2.17 10.51 36.34
CA VAL A 546 3.44 10.33 37.07
C VAL A 546 3.47 11.23 38.31
N HIS A 547 3.08 12.51 38.17
CA HIS A 547 3.03 13.44 39.30
C HIS A 547 2.04 12.99 40.38
N MET A 548 0.81 12.61 40.00
CA MET A 548 -0.19 12.09 40.93
C MET A 548 0.31 10.84 41.66
N ARG A 549 1.12 10.01 41.01
CA ARG A 549 1.71 8.82 41.63
C ARG A 549 2.77 9.19 42.65
N LEU A 550 3.69 10.10 42.31
CA LEU A 550 4.76 10.57 43.21
C LEU A 550 4.19 11.31 44.42
N SER A 551 3.14 12.10 44.23
CA SER A 551 2.43 12.84 45.28
C SER A 551 1.47 11.97 46.11
N GLY A 552 1.36 10.67 45.83
CA GLY A 552 0.52 9.72 46.57
C GLY A 552 -1.00 9.78 46.28
N LEU A 553 -1.45 10.67 45.38
CA LEU A 553 -2.86 10.83 44.97
C LEU A 553 -3.37 9.65 44.13
N ALA A 554 -2.48 9.08 43.30
CA ALA A 554 -2.74 7.90 42.49
C ALA A 554 -2.03 6.66 43.09
N LYS A 555 -2.81 5.79 43.73
CA LYS A 555 -2.37 4.43 44.07
C LYS A 555 -2.25 3.57 42.80
N PRO A 556 -1.57 2.40 42.84
CA PRO A 556 -1.34 1.58 41.65
C PRO A 556 -2.57 1.27 40.78
N ASP A 557 -3.75 1.11 41.38
CA ASP A 557 -5.01 0.89 40.67
C ASP A 557 -5.56 2.13 39.98
N LYS A 558 -5.50 3.30 40.63
CA LYS A 558 -5.82 4.57 39.98
C LYS A 558 -4.83 4.90 38.86
N PHE A 559 -3.55 4.58 39.06
CA PHE A 559 -2.54 4.75 38.03
C PHE A 559 -2.82 3.86 36.82
N ALA A 560 -3.16 2.59 37.05
CA ALA A 560 -3.57 1.68 35.98
C ALA A 560 -4.77 2.20 35.19
N LEU A 561 -5.83 2.68 35.87
CA LEU A 561 -6.97 3.31 35.20
C LEU A 561 -6.55 4.52 34.36
N GLY A 562 -5.71 5.40 34.90
CA GLY A 562 -5.23 6.57 34.17
C GLY A 562 -4.40 6.21 32.94
N MET A 563 -3.63 5.12 32.99
CA MET A 563 -2.90 4.63 31.80
C MET A 563 -3.80 3.93 30.79
N VAL A 564 -4.89 3.29 31.23
CA VAL A 564 -5.94 2.82 30.31
C VAL A 564 -6.56 3.99 29.55
N LEU A 565 -6.95 5.06 30.25
CA LEU A 565 -7.50 6.26 29.61
C LEU A 565 -6.48 7.01 28.73
N ASN A 566 -5.18 6.89 29.01
CA ASN A 566 -4.12 7.41 28.15
C ASN A 566 -4.19 6.82 26.73
N ASN A 567 -4.67 5.58 26.54
CA ASN A 567 -4.85 5.01 25.21
C ASN A 567 -5.83 5.84 24.36
N ILE A 568 -6.91 6.33 24.96
CA ILE A 568 -7.89 7.20 24.28
C ILE A 568 -7.21 8.48 23.81
N VAL A 569 -6.41 9.10 24.68
CA VAL A 569 -5.65 10.32 24.37
C VAL A 569 -4.70 10.10 23.19
N VAL A 570 -3.94 9.00 23.20
CA VAL A 570 -3.00 8.66 22.12
C VAL A 570 -3.72 8.40 20.81
N ILE A 571 -4.77 7.58 20.82
CA ILE A 571 -5.53 7.24 19.60
C ILE A 571 -6.27 8.45 19.02
N MET A 572 -6.78 9.35 19.87
CA MET A 572 -7.38 10.61 19.42
C MET A 572 -6.33 11.55 18.79
N ALA A 573 -5.15 11.67 19.39
CA ALA A 573 -4.07 12.49 18.86
C ALA A 573 -3.44 11.90 17.58
N TRP A 574 -3.48 10.58 17.40
CA TRP A 574 -2.90 9.92 16.23
C TRP A 574 -3.87 9.84 15.04
N PHE A 575 -5.12 9.43 15.27
CA PHE A 575 -6.14 9.27 14.22
C PHE A 575 -7.20 10.36 14.23
N GLY A 576 -7.69 10.75 15.41
CA GLY A 576 -8.84 11.65 15.55
C GLY A 576 -8.60 13.07 15.04
N VAL A 577 -7.39 13.60 15.20
CA VAL A 577 -7.00 14.92 14.67
C VAL A 577 -7.13 15.03 13.15
N ASN A 578 -7.01 13.93 12.40
CA ASN A 578 -7.16 13.94 10.95
C ASN A 578 -8.63 14.22 10.53
N LEU A 579 -9.59 13.90 11.40
CA LEU A 579 -11.02 14.14 11.16
C LEU A 579 -11.41 15.63 11.28
N LEU A 580 -10.56 16.45 11.90
CA LEU A 580 -10.87 17.87 12.14
C LEU A 580 -10.66 18.75 10.92
N SER A 581 -9.96 18.27 9.88
CA SER A 581 -9.85 18.94 8.56
C SER A 581 -9.24 20.34 8.58
N ILE A 582 -8.67 20.73 9.71
CA ILE A 582 -8.12 22.06 9.97
C ILE A 582 -6.64 21.88 10.28
N GLY A 583 -5.80 22.70 9.68
CA GLY A 583 -4.35 22.65 9.84
C GLY A 583 -3.62 22.11 8.61
N LEU A 584 -2.31 22.32 8.56
CA LEU A 584 -1.45 22.03 7.41
C LEU A 584 -1.17 20.53 7.21
N HIS A 585 -1.87 19.68 7.98
CA HIS A 585 -1.62 18.24 8.07
C HIS A 585 -2.85 17.34 7.86
N SER A 586 -3.97 17.88 7.39
CA SER A 586 -5.15 17.06 7.10
C SER A 586 -4.97 16.34 5.76
N TYR A 587 -4.74 15.03 5.82
CA TYR A 587 -4.67 14.15 4.66
C TYR A 587 -5.55 12.92 4.93
N GLY A 588 -6.70 12.83 4.27
CA GLY A 588 -7.53 11.63 4.21
C GLY A 588 -8.69 11.56 5.22
N PHE A 589 -9.91 11.48 4.69
CA PHE A 589 -11.11 11.13 5.46
C PHE A 589 -11.54 9.71 5.11
N ALA A 590 -11.90 8.94 6.12
CA ALA A 590 -12.81 7.81 5.94
C ALA A 590 -13.87 7.93 7.02
N SER A 591 -15.14 8.01 6.62
CA SER A 591 -16.32 8.01 7.51
C SER A 591 -16.29 6.84 8.51
N GLY A 592 -15.64 5.73 8.16
CA GLY A 592 -15.40 4.59 9.04
C GLY A 592 -14.43 4.85 10.20
N ILE A 593 -13.46 5.76 10.08
CA ILE A 593 -12.49 6.06 11.14
C ILE A 593 -13.19 6.70 12.34
N ALA A 594 -14.13 7.62 12.12
CA ALA A 594 -14.87 8.29 13.19
C ALA A 594 -15.67 7.29 14.05
N VAL A 595 -16.39 6.37 13.39
CA VAL A 595 -17.16 5.32 14.09
C VAL A 595 -16.23 4.41 14.89
N ASN A 596 -15.12 3.96 14.29
CA ASN A 596 -14.14 3.12 14.97
C ASN A 596 -13.52 3.81 16.19
N LEU A 597 -13.25 5.12 16.11
CA LEU A 597 -12.74 5.90 17.23
C LEU A 597 -13.74 6.04 18.37
N ILE A 598 -15.02 6.25 18.07
CA ILE A 598 -16.08 6.30 19.08
C ILE A 598 -16.20 4.93 19.77
N LEU A 599 -16.25 3.85 18.99
CA LEU A 599 -16.33 2.48 19.53
C LEU A 599 -15.12 2.15 20.42
N PHE A 600 -13.90 2.50 19.97
CA PHE A 600 -12.69 2.33 20.75
C PHE A 600 -12.72 3.13 22.06
N THR A 601 -13.15 4.39 22.01
CA THR A 601 -13.25 5.26 23.19
C THR A 601 -14.25 4.70 24.20
N LEU A 602 -15.43 4.28 23.74
CA LEU A 602 -16.45 3.64 24.59
C LEU A 602 -15.92 2.34 25.20
N PHE A 603 -15.22 1.53 24.40
CA PHE A 603 -14.60 0.29 24.88
C PHE A 603 -13.60 0.57 26.01
N GLU A 604 -12.67 1.51 25.84
CA GLU A 604 -11.67 1.88 26.86
C GLU A 604 -12.31 2.45 28.13
N ILE A 605 -13.35 3.29 28.00
CA ILE A 605 -14.09 3.83 29.16
C ILE A 605 -14.78 2.70 29.93
N VAL A 606 -15.55 1.85 29.23
CA VAL A 606 -16.32 0.76 29.85
C VAL A 606 -15.39 -0.25 30.51
N THR A 607 -14.36 -0.70 29.81
CA THR A 607 -13.42 -1.69 30.34
C THR A 607 -12.54 -1.11 31.44
N GLY A 608 -12.03 0.12 31.28
CA GLY A 608 -11.22 0.81 32.28
C GLY A 608 -11.97 1.04 33.58
N PHE A 609 -13.08 1.78 33.54
CA PHE A 609 -13.86 2.05 34.75
C PHE A 609 -14.52 0.79 35.31
N GLY A 610 -15.05 -0.09 34.45
CA GLY A 610 -15.67 -1.34 34.86
C GLY A 610 -14.72 -2.24 35.65
N THR A 611 -13.53 -2.49 35.11
CA THR A 611 -12.51 -3.30 35.81
C THR A 611 -11.97 -2.59 37.06
N TYR A 612 -11.81 -1.26 37.04
CA TYR A 612 -11.37 -0.49 38.21
C TYR A 612 -12.37 -0.61 39.39
N TYR A 613 -13.66 -0.37 39.15
CA TYR A 613 -14.67 -0.45 40.21
C TYR A 613 -14.87 -1.89 40.69
N TRP A 614 -14.77 -2.88 39.80
CA TRP A 614 -14.83 -4.29 40.18
C TRP A 614 -13.62 -4.71 41.03
N ALA A 615 -12.40 -4.31 40.65
CA ALA A 615 -11.21 -4.56 41.45
C ALA A 615 -11.32 -3.95 42.86
N LYS A 616 -11.93 -2.76 42.96
CA LYS A 616 -12.17 -2.08 44.24
C LYS A 616 -13.21 -2.78 45.11
N SER A 617 -14.26 -3.36 44.52
CA SER A 617 -15.29 -4.08 45.28
C SER A 617 -14.76 -5.38 45.88
N LYS A 618 -13.98 -6.16 45.13
CA LYS A 618 -13.31 -7.39 45.61
C LYS A 618 -12.37 -7.14 46.79
N ASN A 619 -11.62 -6.03 46.77
CA ASN A 619 -10.76 -5.64 47.89
C ASN A 619 -11.55 -5.32 49.17
N LYS A 620 -12.75 -4.72 49.06
CA LYS A 620 -13.58 -4.44 50.25
C LYS A 620 -14.13 -5.72 50.89
N VAL A 621 -14.52 -6.70 50.07
CA VAL A 621 -15.05 -7.99 50.55
C VAL A 621 -13.98 -8.80 51.27
N SER A 622 -12.72 -8.81 50.77
CA SER A 622 -11.65 -9.55 51.42
C SER A 622 -11.19 -8.95 52.76
N ILE A 623 -11.36 -7.65 52.96
CA ILE A 623 -11.04 -6.99 54.23
C ILE A 623 -12.10 -7.33 55.29
N ARG A 624 -13.37 -7.48 54.89
CA ARG A 624 -14.46 -7.88 55.79
C ARG A 624 -14.46 -9.36 56.19
N SER A 625 -13.80 -10.24 55.43
CA SER A 625 -13.71 -11.67 55.76
C SER A 625 -12.54 -12.03 56.69
N ASN A 626 -11.67 -11.06 57.00
CA ASN A 626 -10.46 -11.23 57.82
C ASN A 626 -10.53 -10.47 59.17
N ASN A 627 -11.61 -9.71 59.39
CA ASN A 627 -12.03 -9.19 60.69
C ASN A 627 -13.18 -10.05 61.18
#